data_AF-A0A556CAM5-F1
#
_entry.id   AF-A0A556CAM5-F1
#
_cell.length_a   1.000
_cell.length_b   1.000
_cell.length_c   1.000
_cell.angle_alpha   90.00
_cell.angle_beta   90.00
_cell.angle_gamma   90.00
#
_symmetry.space_group_name_H-M   'P 1'
#
loop_
_entity.id
_entity.type
_entity.pdbx_description
1 polymer ?
#
loop_
_entity_poly.entity_id
_entity_poly.type
_entity_poly.pdbx_seq_one_letter_code
_entity_poly.pdbx_strand_id
1 'polypeptide(L)'
;MQLKEYMNQIFPGVTLVPHIYFQWENHLHFHFWKGKCPNVERTDDLNMEYFTQLYTYNKYLFEDVFSKEDEVFLVINVYRFKKEDMKNSQKINVYNKFIKKRDLKFQINQETLAFLFEDEEADLYCTYQFSLKCLAEDIKYQPLIQAANHEDFPGLYPRFGCKKEIFYPDVFLVNVSKDIIMFIYDDRGCEVIAKNKETIRNLYEKYKEWIPDYERESIDKLFT
;
A
#
# COMPACT_ATOMS: atom_id res chain seq x y z
N MET A 1 -12.36 9.50 -15.18
CA MET A 1 -11.92 10.20 -13.96
C MET A 1 -10.48 9.85 -13.71
N GLN A 2 -9.62 10.86 -13.59
CA GLN A 2 -8.21 10.68 -13.22
C GLN A 2 -8.08 10.45 -11.70
N LEU A 3 -6.97 9.87 -11.25
CA LEU A 3 -6.73 9.64 -9.82
C LEU A 3 -6.87 10.93 -9.00
N LYS A 4 -6.25 12.03 -9.45
CA LYS A 4 -6.27 13.32 -8.76
C LYS A 4 -7.68 13.89 -8.59
N GLU A 5 -8.52 13.78 -9.62
CA GLU A 5 -9.92 14.21 -9.56
C GLU A 5 -10.70 13.41 -8.52
N TYR A 6 -10.54 12.08 -8.53
CA TYR A 6 -11.18 11.20 -7.57
C TYR A 6 -10.75 11.50 -6.13
N MET A 7 -9.44 11.61 -5.88
CA MET A 7 -8.90 11.90 -4.55
C MET A 7 -9.44 13.22 -4.02
N ASN A 8 -9.44 14.29 -4.83
CA ASN A 8 -9.96 15.60 -4.42
C ASN A 8 -11.47 15.57 -4.10
N GLN A 9 -12.25 14.72 -4.77
CA GLN A 9 -13.69 14.63 -4.58
C GLN A 9 -14.08 13.72 -3.39
N ILE A 10 -13.36 12.61 -3.21
CA ILE A 10 -13.77 11.52 -2.31
C ILE A 10 -12.97 11.52 -1.01
N PHE A 11 -11.69 11.85 -1.08
CA PHE A 11 -10.75 11.91 0.05
C PHE A 11 -10.03 13.27 0.10
N PRO A 12 -10.76 14.40 0.15
CA PRO A 12 -10.15 15.73 0.13
C PRO A 12 -9.14 15.89 1.26
N GLY A 13 -7.91 16.31 0.91
CA GLY A 13 -6.81 16.52 1.85
C GLY A 13 -5.95 15.28 2.14
N VAL A 14 -6.39 14.07 1.73
CA VAL A 14 -5.57 12.86 1.87
C VAL A 14 -4.44 12.86 0.85
N THR A 15 -3.23 12.67 1.35
CA THR A 15 -2.04 12.42 0.55
C THR A 15 -1.66 10.95 0.67
N LEU A 16 -1.42 10.29 -0.47
CA LEU A 16 -1.01 8.88 -0.51
C LEU A 16 0.45 8.76 -0.06
N VAL A 17 0.68 8.70 1.24
CA VAL A 17 1.97 8.43 1.91
C VAL A 17 1.72 7.46 3.07
N PRO A 18 2.75 6.78 3.61
CA PRO A 18 2.58 5.97 4.81
C PRO A 18 1.86 6.72 5.93
N HIS A 19 1.09 5.99 6.74
CA HIS A 19 0.23 6.55 7.79
C HIS A 19 -1.00 7.30 7.27
N ILE A 20 -1.67 6.77 6.24
CA ILE A 20 -2.94 7.30 5.74
C ILE A 20 -4.05 7.27 6.79
N TYR A 21 -3.98 6.36 7.77
CA TYR A 21 -4.97 6.26 8.84
C TYR A 21 -4.99 7.48 9.77
N PHE A 22 -3.88 8.20 9.94
CA PHE A 22 -3.88 9.47 10.69
C PHE A 22 -4.52 10.63 9.90
N GLN A 23 -4.67 10.48 8.58
CA GLN A 23 -5.17 11.54 7.71
C GLN A 23 -6.70 11.49 7.53
N TRP A 24 -7.38 10.43 8.02
CA TRP A 24 -8.81 10.23 7.74
C TRP A 24 -9.55 9.65 8.95
N GLU A 25 -10.74 10.16 9.24
CA GLU A 25 -11.53 9.76 10.42
C GLU A 25 -11.95 8.29 10.41
N ASN A 26 -12.33 7.78 9.25
CA ASN A 26 -12.89 6.44 9.07
C ASN A 26 -11.76 5.50 8.65
N HIS A 27 -11.03 4.99 9.62
CA HIS A 27 -9.82 4.19 9.38
C HIS A 27 -9.75 2.92 10.23
N LEU A 28 -8.91 2.00 9.77
CA LEU A 28 -8.48 0.80 10.48
C LEU A 28 -6.99 0.61 10.22
N HIS A 29 -6.22 0.53 11.30
CA HIS A 29 -4.81 0.18 11.25
C HIS A 29 -4.64 -1.23 11.82
N PHE A 30 -4.17 -2.14 10.97
CA PHE A 30 -3.95 -3.53 11.33
C PHE A 30 -2.46 -3.80 11.51
N HIS A 31 -2.11 -4.34 12.67
CA HIS A 31 -0.75 -4.76 12.99
C HIS A 31 -0.71 -6.27 13.19
N PHE A 32 0.06 -6.95 12.34
CA PHE A 32 0.10 -8.41 12.31
C PHE A 32 1.14 -9.01 13.27
N TRP A 33 1.92 -8.16 13.93
CA TRP A 33 2.93 -8.53 14.91
C TRP A 33 2.27 -9.04 16.21
N LYS A 34 1.85 -10.31 16.23
CA LYS A 34 1.30 -10.99 17.42
C LYS A 34 2.40 -11.61 18.29
N GLY A 35 3.44 -10.83 18.59
CA GLY A 35 4.60 -11.30 19.37
C GLY A 35 5.52 -12.27 18.62
N LYS A 36 5.46 -12.30 17.28
CA LYS A 36 6.35 -13.09 16.43
C LYS A 36 7.27 -12.17 15.65
N CYS A 37 8.59 -12.36 15.73
CA CYS A 37 9.53 -11.55 14.98
C CYS A 37 9.70 -12.04 13.52
N PRO A 38 10.10 -11.14 12.59
CA PRO A 38 10.48 -11.52 11.22
C PRO A 38 11.69 -12.46 11.17
N ASN A 39 12.54 -12.42 12.19
CA ASN A 39 13.64 -13.36 12.41
C ASN A 39 13.28 -14.38 13.51
N VAL A 40 13.84 -15.58 13.40
CA VAL A 40 13.78 -16.59 14.46
C VAL A 40 14.59 -16.10 15.66
N GLU A 41 14.05 -16.26 16.88
CA GLU A 41 14.68 -15.74 18.10
C GLU A 41 16.16 -16.15 18.21
N ARG A 42 17.01 -15.14 18.44
CA ARG A 42 18.47 -15.30 18.63
C ARG A 42 19.21 -15.83 17.40
N THR A 43 18.63 -15.69 16.21
CA THR A 43 19.27 -16.05 14.94
C THR A 43 19.01 -14.96 13.90
N ASP A 44 19.81 -14.97 12.83
CA ASP A 44 19.57 -14.13 11.65
C ASP A 44 18.62 -14.81 10.64
N ASP A 45 18.16 -16.03 10.93
CA ASP A 45 17.28 -16.79 10.05
C ASP A 45 15.88 -16.17 10.00
N LEU A 46 15.29 -16.17 8.80
CA LEU A 46 13.93 -15.65 8.60
C LEU A 46 12.89 -16.60 9.19
N ASN A 47 11.93 -16.02 9.90
CA ASN A 47 10.78 -16.72 10.42
C ASN A 47 9.71 -16.88 9.33
N MET A 48 9.80 -17.94 8.54
CA MET A 48 8.84 -18.17 7.45
C MET A 48 7.40 -18.40 7.93
N GLU A 49 7.19 -18.78 9.20
CA GLU A 49 5.85 -18.86 9.79
C GLU A 49 5.24 -17.47 9.97
N TYR A 50 6.04 -16.49 10.41
CA TYR A 50 5.64 -15.08 10.48
C TYR A 50 5.19 -14.59 9.10
N PHE A 51 6.03 -14.75 8.09
CA PHE A 51 5.72 -14.33 6.72
C PHE A 51 4.48 -15.03 6.14
N THR A 52 4.31 -16.33 6.40
CA THR A 52 3.12 -17.07 5.94
C THR A 52 1.83 -16.52 6.56
N GLN A 53 1.86 -16.19 7.86
CA GLN A 53 0.74 -15.55 8.55
C GLN A 53 0.47 -14.16 8.00
N LEU A 54 1.51 -13.36 7.80
CA LEU A 54 1.47 -12.01 7.24
C LEU A 54 0.82 -11.98 5.84
N TYR A 55 1.21 -12.88 4.94
CA TYR A 55 0.59 -12.98 3.62
C TYR A 55 -0.88 -13.40 3.71
N THR A 56 -1.20 -14.29 4.65
CA THR A 56 -2.57 -14.78 4.85
C THR A 56 -3.49 -13.67 5.32
N TYR A 57 -3.05 -12.86 6.28
CA TYR A 57 -3.86 -11.75 6.81
C TYR A 57 -4.04 -10.63 5.78
N ASN A 58 -2.98 -10.22 5.09
CA ASN A 58 -3.07 -9.28 3.97
C ASN A 58 -4.00 -9.79 2.86
N LYS A 59 -3.93 -11.09 2.55
CA LYS A 59 -4.82 -11.73 1.57
C LYS A 59 -6.28 -11.62 2.00
N TYR A 60 -6.60 -11.93 3.26
CA TYR A 60 -7.97 -11.86 3.77
C TYR A 60 -8.52 -10.44 3.73
N LEU A 61 -7.73 -9.44 4.12
CA LEU A 61 -8.12 -8.03 3.99
C LEU A 61 -8.35 -7.65 2.53
N PHE A 62 -7.45 -8.03 1.63
CA PHE A 62 -7.62 -7.74 0.21
C PHE A 62 -8.90 -8.36 -0.34
N GLU A 63 -9.18 -9.63 -0.04
CA GLU A 63 -10.36 -10.33 -0.55
C GLU A 63 -11.69 -9.80 0.02
N ASP A 64 -11.68 -9.24 1.23
CA ASP A 64 -12.87 -8.59 1.80
C ASP A 64 -13.04 -7.14 1.30
N VAL A 65 -11.95 -6.43 0.98
CA VAL A 65 -12.00 -5.06 0.43
C VAL A 65 -12.31 -5.07 -1.08
N PHE A 66 -11.73 -5.99 -1.85
CA PHE A 66 -11.75 -5.96 -3.32
C PHE A 66 -12.53 -7.15 -3.91
N SER A 67 -13.65 -6.83 -4.54
CA SER A 67 -14.38 -7.75 -5.43
C SER A 67 -13.75 -7.72 -6.83
N LYS A 68 -13.84 -8.82 -7.58
CA LYS A 68 -13.12 -8.98 -8.85
C LYS A 68 -13.42 -7.85 -9.85
N GLU A 69 -14.67 -7.42 -9.89
CA GLU A 69 -15.22 -6.43 -10.80
C GLU A 69 -15.06 -4.98 -10.30
N ASP A 70 -14.50 -4.78 -9.09
CA ASP A 70 -14.27 -3.45 -8.56
C ASP A 70 -13.25 -2.70 -9.43
N GLU A 71 -13.55 -1.44 -9.72
CA GLU A 71 -12.59 -0.52 -10.33
C GLU A 71 -11.57 -0.07 -9.27
N VAL A 72 -10.28 -0.23 -9.58
CA VAL A 72 -9.17 0.04 -8.67
C VAL A 72 -8.14 0.92 -9.34
N PHE A 73 -7.62 1.92 -8.62
CA PHE A 73 -6.32 2.50 -8.96
C PHE A 73 -5.23 1.77 -8.19
N LEU A 74 -4.28 1.18 -8.92
CA LEU A 74 -3.00 0.76 -8.37
C LEU A 74 -2.03 1.93 -8.49
N VAL A 75 -1.71 2.54 -7.34
CA VAL A 75 -0.87 3.74 -7.25
C VAL A 75 0.47 3.37 -6.64
N ILE A 76 1.55 3.87 -7.23
CA ILE A 76 2.92 3.63 -6.78
C ILE A 76 3.64 4.96 -6.65
N ASN A 77 4.16 5.25 -5.47
CA ASN A 77 5.04 6.39 -5.27
C ASN A 77 6.50 5.95 -5.27
N VAL A 78 7.34 6.80 -5.84
CA VAL A 78 8.77 6.52 -6.03
C VAL A 78 9.55 7.78 -5.74
N TYR A 79 10.51 7.68 -4.83
CA TYR A 79 11.26 8.82 -4.31
C TYR A 79 12.65 8.87 -4.93
N ARG A 80 12.99 9.99 -5.58
CA ARG A 80 14.26 10.16 -6.32
C ARG A 80 14.83 11.57 -6.17
N PHE A 81 16.14 11.69 -6.37
CA PHE A 81 16.80 12.99 -6.47
C PHE A 81 16.35 13.74 -7.74
N LYS A 82 16.15 15.06 -7.64
CA LYS A 82 15.79 15.92 -8.79
C LYS A 82 16.87 15.98 -9.88
N LYS A 83 18.14 15.73 -9.53
CA LYS A 83 19.33 15.97 -10.39
C LYS A 83 19.89 14.74 -11.10
N GLU A 84 19.43 13.52 -10.82
CA GLU A 84 19.92 12.35 -11.56
C GLU A 84 19.35 12.32 -13.00
N ASP A 85 20.25 12.31 -13.98
CA ASP A 85 19.96 12.25 -15.41
C ASP A 85 18.83 11.27 -15.77
N MET A 86 17.70 11.81 -16.25
CA MET A 86 16.54 11.07 -16.77
C MET A 86 16.85 10.13 -17.93
N LYS A 87 18.10 10.09 -18.44
CA LYS A 87 18.52 9.29 -19.59
C LYS A 87 18.42 7.78 -19.36
N ASN A 88 18.42 7.32 -18.11
CA ASN A 88 18.21 5.92 -17.73
C ASN A 88 17.29 5.81 -16.52
N SER A 89 16.12 6.46 -16.56
CA SER A 89 15.06 6.20 -15.57
C SER A 89 14.65 4.72 -15.70
N GLN A 90 15.23 3.88 -14.86
CA GLN A 90 14.89 2.47 -14.82
C GLN A 90 13.40 2.42 -14.50
N LYS A 91 12.59 1.94 -15.47
CA LYS A 91 11.15 1.85 -15.33
C LYS A 91 10.88 0.89 -14.18
N ILE A 92 10.18 1.37 -13.16
CA ILE A 92 9.75 0.51 -12.08
C ILE A 92 8.83 -0.54 -12.67
N ASN A 93 9.28 -1.79 -12.57
CA ASN A 93 8.69 -2.90 -13.32
C ASN A 93 7.48 -3.50 -12.57
N VAL A 94 6.94 -2.80 -11.57
CA VAL A 94 5.85 -3.28 -10.70
C VAL A 94 4.63 -3.59 -11.57
N TYR A 95 4.16 -2.66 -12.40
CA TYR A 95 3.00 -2.92 -13.26
C TYR A 95 3.19 -4.13 -14.19
N ASN A 96 4.37 -4.30 -14.80
CA ASN A 96 4.61 -5.46 -15.67
C ASN A 96 4.69 -6.80 -14.91
N LYS A 97 5.15 -6.78 -13.65
CA LYS A 97 5.23 -7.98 -12.79
C LYS A 97 3.84 -8.38 -12.28
N PHE A 98 3.07 -7.41 -11.80
CA PHE A 98 1.87 -7.66 -10.99
C PHE A 98 0.55 -7.39 -11.71
N ILE A 99 0.55 -6.88 -12.95
CA ILE A 99 -0.68 -6.81 -13.76
C ILE A 99 -0.77 -8.01 -14.71
N LYS A 100 -1.95 -8.62 -14.81
CA LYS A 100 -2.22 -9.79 -15.66
C LYS A 100 -2.27 -9.41 -17.14
N LYS A 101 -3.03 -8.36 -17.48
CA LYS A 101 -3.21 -7.88 -18.85
C LYS A 101 -2.07 -6.94 -19.23
N ARG A 102 -1.21 -7.37 -20.16
CA ARG A 102 -0.03 -6.60 -20.59
C ARG A 102 -0.36 -5.27 -21.24
N ASP A 103 -1.52 -5.14 -21.86
CA ASP A 103 -1.90 -3.94 -22.60
C ASP A 103 -2.32 -2.78 -21.68
N LEU A 104 -2.68 -3.08 -20.42
CA LEU A 104 -3.01 -2.04 -19.44
C LEU A 104 -1.81 -1.14 -19.11
N LYS A 105 -0.57 -1.59 -19.35
CA LYS A 105 0.63 -0.77 -19.11
C LYS A 105 0.67 0.52 -19.94
N PHE A 106 -0.04 0.57 -21.06
CA PHE A 106 -0.12 1.76 -21.90
C PHE A 106 -1.07 2.82 -21.34
N GLN A 107 -1.82 2.48 -20.29
CA GLN A 107 -2.76 3.36 -19.59
C GLN A 107 -2.18 3.90 -18.28
N ILE A 108 -0.92 3.58 -17.97
CA ILE A 108 -0.24 4.10 -16.77
C ILE A 108 -0.07 5.60 -16.94
N ASN A 109 -0.63 6.36 -15.99
CA ASN A 109 -0.37 7.78 -15.85
C ASN A 109 0.83 7.99 -14.90
N GLN A 110 1.62 9.03 -15.16
CA GLN A 110 2.73 9.43 -14.31
C GLN A 110 2.61 10.92 -14.01
N GLU A 111 2.66 11.26 -12.73
CA GLU A 111 2.76 12.64 -12.25
C GLU A 111 4.04 12.81 -11.43
N THR A 112 4.65 14.00 -11.51
CA THR A 112 5.78 14.38 -10.67
C THR A 112 5.27 15.34 -9.61
N LEU A 113 5.39 14.95 -8.35
CA LEU A 113 4.99 15.72 -7.18
C LEU A 113 6.24 16.23 -6.46
N ALA A 114 6.05 17.24 -5.59
CA ALA A 114 7.05 17.57 -4.59
C ALA A 114 7.35 16.34 -3.70
N PHE A 115 8.50 16.35 -3.03
CA PHE A 115 8.76 15.35 -2.01
C PHE A 115 7.66 15.43 -0.94
N LEU A 116 7.08 14.28 -0.59
CA LEU A 116 5.86 14.22 0.23
C LEU A 116 6.14 14.14 1.73
N PHE A 117 7.42 14.09 2.13
CA PHE A 117 7.83 14.04 3.52
C PHE A 117 8.43 15.37 3.96
N GLU A 118 8.21 15.71 5.22
CA GLU A 118 8.87 16.85 5.87
C GLU A 118 10.32 16.49 6.15
N ASP A 119 11.23 17.07 5.37
CA ASP A 119 12.68 16.83 5.45
C ASP A 119 13.43 18.12 5.11
N GLU A 120 14.52 18.41 5.82
CA GLU A 120 15.34 19.62 5.57
C GLU A 120 15.92 19.65 4.15
N GLU A 121 16.14 18.48 3.55
CA GLU A 121 16.62 18.28 2.20
C GLU A 121 15.49 17.96 1.20
N ALA A 122 14.21 18.14 1.56
CA ALA A 122 13.06 17.86 0.68
C ALA A 122 13.19 18.48 -0.72
N ASP A 123 13.84 19.64 -0.83
CA ASP A 123 14.09 20.33 -2.10
C ASP A 123 15.05 19.59 -3.03
N LEU A 124 15.83 18.62 -2.55
CA LEU A 124 16.69 17.76 -3.36
C LEU A 124 15.91 16.61 -4.01
N TYR A 125 14.70 16.32 -3.52
CA TYR A 125 13.93 15.13 -3.85
C TYR A 125 12.63 15.42 -4.59
N CYS A 126 12.12 14.44 -5.31
CA CYS A 126 10.78 14.46 -5.89
C CYS A 126 10.12 13.10 -5.78
N THR A 127 8.79 13.11 -5.89
CA THR A 127 7.97 11.89 -5.91
C THR A 127 7.43 11.68 -7.31
N TYR A 128 7.79 10.57 -7.95
CA TYR A 128 7.10 10.10 -9.15
C TYR A 128 5.94 9.23 -8.72
N GLN A 129 4.72 9.72 -8.91
CA GLN A 129 3.50 8.98 -8.65
C GLN A 129 3.01 8.36 -9.96
N PHE A 130 3.01 7.04 -10.01
CA PHE A 130 2.41 6.27 -11.10
C PHE A 130 1.02 5.81 -10.67
N SER A 131 0.07 5.83 -11.59
CA SER A 131 -1.26 5.32 -11.35
C SER A 131 -1.80 4.55 -12.54
N LEU A 132 -2.47 3.44 -12.28
CA LEU A 132 -3.15 2.63 -13.27
C LEU A 132 -4.58 2.34 -12.81
N LYS A 133 -5.57 2.75 -13.60
CA LYS A 133 -6.96 2.30 -13.41
C LYS A 133 -7.13 0.92 -14.05
N CYS A 134 -7.62 -0.05 -13.29
CA CYS A 134 -7.87 -1.41 -13.75
C CYS A 134 -8.97 -2.08 -12.90
N LEU A 135 -9.34 -3.33 -13.21
CA LEU A 135 -10.18 -4.13 -12.31
C LEU A 135 -9.31 -4.80 -11.24
N ALA A 136 -9.88 -5.05 -10.06
CA ALA A 136 -9.17 -5.81 -9.02
C ALA A 136 -8.71 -7.19 -9.53
N GLU A 137 -9.50 -7.84 -10.39
CA GLU A 137 -9.12 -9.11 -11.00
C GLU A 137 -7.87 -9.03 -11.90
N ASP A 138 -7.51 -7.84 -12.40
CA ASP A 138 -6.33 -7.66 -13.24
C ASP A 138 -5.03 -7.63 -12.44
N ILE A 139 -5.12 -7.51 -11.11
CA ILE A 139 -3.99 -7.45 -10.19
C ILE A 139 -3.64 -8.86 -9.73
N LYS A 140 -2.36 -9.22 -9.82
CA LYS A 140 -1.79 -10.39 -9.15
C LYS A 140 -1.49 -10.01 -7.69
N TYR A 141 -2.55 -9.87 -6.90
CA TYR A 141 -2.46 -9.31 -5.55
C TYR A 141 -1.60 -10.16 -4.61
N GLN A 142 -1.60 -11.49 -4.72
CA GLN A 142 -0.75 -12.35 -3.87
C GLN A 142 0.76 -12.04 -4.03
N PRO A 143 1.36 -12.06 -5.24
CA PRO A 143 2.76 -11.68 -5.40
C PRO A 143 2.99 -10.18 -5.16
N LEU A 144 1.98 -9.31 -5.33
CA LEU A 144 2.09 -7.89 -4.97
C LEU A 144 2.23 -7.71 -3.46
N ILE A 145 1.39 -8.38 -2.66
CA ILE A 145 1.45 -8.43 -1.20
C ILE A 145 2.83 -8.92 -0.79
N GLN A 146 3.28 -10.07 -1.30
CA GLN A 146 4.61 -10.59 -0.99
C GLN A 146 5.71 -9.56 -1.27
N ALA A 147 5.69 -8.93 -2.45
CA ALA A 147 6.69 -7.93 -2.80
C ALA A 147 6.70 -6.73 -1.84
N ALA A 148 5.54 -6.23 -1.42
CA ALA A 148 5.45 -5.16 -0.43
C ALA A 148 6.07 -5.52 0.92
N ASN A 149 6.01 -6.80 1.32
CA ASN A 149 6.50 -7.30 2.61
C ASN A 149 7.95 -7.83 2.54
N HIS A 150 8.61 -7.79 1.39
CA HIS A 150 9.94 -8.37 1.19
C HIS A 150 11.05 -7.33 1.01
N GLU A 151 10.71 -6.05 0.91
CA GLU A 151 11.68 -5.02 0.55
C GLU A 151 12.84 -4.95 1.57
N ASP A 152 12.54 -5.04 2.86
CA ASP A 152 13.53 -5.07 3.95
C ASP A 152 14.23 -6.42 4.18
N PHE A 153 13.89 -7.45 3.41
CA PHE A 153 14.38 -8.82 3.61
C PHE A 153 15.15 -9.35 2.40
N PRO A 154 16.44 -9.01 2.26
CA PRO A 154 17.30 -9.56 1.22
C PRO A 154 17.29 -11.09 1.23
N GLY A 155 16.85 -11.69 0.11
CA GLY A 155 16.72 -13.14 -0.03
C GLY A 155 15.28 -13.60 -0.27
N LEU A 156 14.28 -12.79 0.11
CA LEU A 156 12.89 -13.02 -0.25
C LEU A 156 12.56 -12.45 -1.63
N TYR A 157 11.67 -13.16 -2.34
CA TYR A 157 11.15 -12.78 -3.65
C TYR A 157 9.68 -13.20 -3.77
N PRO A 158 8.84 -12.48 -4.54
CA PRO A 158 9.16 -11.33 -5.39
C PRO A 158 9.51 -10.07 -4.59
N ARG A 159 10.13 -9.09 -5.26
CA ARG A 159 10.37 -7.73 -4.76
C ARG A 159 10.07 -6.74 -5.88
N PHE A 160 9.66 -5.53 -5.53
CA PHE A 160 9.55 -4.39 -6.45
C PHE A 160 10.92 -4.12 -7.06
N GLY A 161 11.92 -4.03 -6.19
CA GLY A 161 13.32 -3.84 -6.55
C GLY A 161 13.60 -2.38 -6.89
N CYS A 162 14.58 -1.81 -6.22
CA CYS A 162 15.03 -0.44 -6.39
C CYS A 162 16.55 -0.40 -6.27
N LYS A 163 17.25 0.07 -7.30
CA LYS A 163 18.73 0.21 -7.28
C LYS A 163 19.16 1.67 -7.16
N LYS A 164 18.23 2.62 -7.33
CA LYS A 164 18.52 4.07 -7.43
C LYS A 164 17.52 4.94 -6.67
N GLU A 165 16.55 4.34 -6.03
CA GLU A 165 15.55 5.01 -5.23
C GLU A 165 16.07 5.19 -3.79
N ILE A 166 15.66 6.27 -3.13
CA ILE A 166 16.10 6.59 -1.77
C ILE A 166 15.35 5.72 -0.75
N PHE A 167 14.09 5.43 -1.07
CA PHE A 167 13.22 4.55 -0.29
C PHE A 167 12.57 3.51 -1.21
N TYR A 168 12.06 2.45 -0.60
CA TYR A 168 11.22 1.50 -1.29
C TYR A 168 9.94 2.18 -1.80
N PRO A 169 9.37 1.67 -2.92
CA PRO A 169 8.18 2.28 -3.48
C PRO A 169 6.96 1.94 -2.63
N ASP A 170 6.17 2.96 -2.31
CA ASP A 170 4.89 2.75 -1.62
C ASP A 170 3.83 2.30 -2.62
N VAL A 171 3.01 1.33 -2.23
CA VAL A 171 1.94 0.77 -3.07
C VAL A 171 0.58 0.94 -2.42
N PHE A 172 -0.25 1.77 -3.03
CA PHE A 172 -1.64 2.02 -2.62
C PHE A 172 -2.61 1.35 -3.58
N LEU A 173 -3.67 0.77 -3.01
CA LEU A 173 -4.79 0.20 -3.73
C LEU A 173 -6.03 1.02 -3.40
N VAL A 174 -6.52 1.79 -4.37
CA VAL A 174 -7.69 2.66 -4.20
C VAL A 174 -8.89 1.98 -4.86
N ASN A 175 -9.80 1.42 -4.06
CA ASN A 175 -11.07 0.88 -4.54
C ASN A 175 -12.05 2.02 -4.82
N VAL A 176 -12.24 2.33 -6.09
CA VAL A 176 -13.14 3.39 -6.59
C VAL A 176 -14.60 2.97 -6.48
N SER A 177 -14.88 1.68 -6.56
CA SER A 177 -16.24 1.15 -6.48
C SER A 177 -16.83 1.21 -5.06
N LYS A 178 -15.97 1.19 -4.03
CA LYS A 178 -16.38 1.15 -2.62
C LYS A 178 -15.93 2.36 -1.80
N ASP A 179 -15.21 3.30 -2.42
CA ASP A 179 -14.58 4.44 -1.75
C ASP A 179 -13.70 3.99 -0.55
N ILE A 180 -12.75 3.07 -0.81
CA ILE A 180 -11.79 2.53 0.18
C ILE A 180 -10.36 2.68 -0.36
N ILE A 181 -9.40 3.04 0.50
CA ILE A 181 -7.97 3.00 0.19
C ILE A 181 -7.30 2.01 1.14
N MET A 182 -6.53 1.09 0.58
CA MET A 182 -5.72 0.13 1.30
C MET A 182 -4.24 0.39 1.00
N PHE A 183 -3.42 0.45 2.03
CA PHE A 183 -1.97 0.58 1.96
C PHE A 183 -1.32 -0.57 2.73
N ILE A 184 -0.54 -1.39 2.03
CA ILE A 184 0.23 -2.48 2.64
C ILE A 184 1.61 -1.91 2.93
N TYR A 185 2.01 -1.88 4.20
CA TYR A 185 3.25 -1.24 4.59
C TYR A 185 4.22 -2.25 5.19
N ASP A 186 5.33 -2.42 4.47
CA ASP A 186 6.47 -3.23 4.88
C ASP A 186 6.04 -4.64 5.35
N ASP A 187 6.66 -5.18 6.38
CA ASP A 187 6.37 -6.49 6.95
C ASP A 187 5.46 -6.45 8.18
N ARG A 188 4.91 -5.28 8.53
CA ARG A 188 4.22 -5.04 9.82
C ARG A 188 2.72 -5.17 9.72
N GLY A 189 2.12 -4.68 8.64
CA GLY A 189 0.69 -4.42 8.68
C GLY A 189 0.06 -3.87 7.41
N CYS A 190 -1.16 -3.37 7.59
CA CYS A 190 -1.93 -2.72 6.56
C CYS A 190 -2.75 -1.58 7.17
N GLU A 191 -2.90 -0.51 6.40
CA GLU A 191 -3.77 0.62 6.72
C GLU A 191 -4.95 0.62 5.75
N VAL A 192 -6.15 0.85 6.27
CA VAL A 192 -7.38 0.96 5.47
C VAL A 192 -8.11 2.22 5.89
N ILE A 193 -8.44 3.07 4.92
CA ILE A 193 -9.36 4.20 5.13
C ILE A 193 -10.54 4.10 4.19
N ALA A 194 -11.68 4.62 4.60
CA ALA A 194 -12.89 4.61 3.78
C ALA A 194 -13.65 5.93 3.88
N LYS A 195 -14.35 6.32 2.83
CA LYS A 195 -15.20 7.52 2.89
C LYS A 195 -16.30 7.38 3.94
N ASN A 196 -16.87 6.19 4.06
CA ASN A 196 -17.96 5.88 5.00
C ASN A 196 -17.53 4.72 5.90
N LYS A 197 -17.59 4.89 7.22
CA LYS A 197 -17.27 3.82 8.17
C LYS A 197 -18.06 2.53 7.94
N GLU A 198 -19.31 2.62 7.47
CA GLU A 198 -20.15 1.45 7.22
C GLU A 198 -19.57 0.51 6.16
N THR A 199 -18.76 1.01 5.20
CA THR A 199 -18.15 0.15 4.18
C THR A 199 -17.00 -0.69 4.73
N ILE A 200 -16.43 -0.32 5.88
CA ILE A 200 -15.34 -1.03 6.56
C ILE A 200 -15.78 -1.65 7.91
N ARG A 201 -17.05 -1.51 8.31
CA ARG A 201 -17.59 -2.12 9.54
C ARG A 201 -17.36 -3.63 9.60
N ASN A 202 -17.59 -4.33 8.49
CA ASN A 202 -17.37 -5.78 8.42
C ASN A 202 -15.90 -6.15 8.67
N LEU A 203 -14.95 -5.32 8.22
CA LEU A 203 -13.53 -5.54 8.49
C LEU A 203 -13.23 -5.37 9.97
N TYR A 204 -13.77 -4.33 10.61
CA TYR A 204 -13.65 -4.12 12.05
C TYR A 204 -14.20 -5.32 12.83
N GLU A 205 -15.45 -5.73 12.58
CA GLU A 205 -16.08 -6.83 13.32
C GLU A 205 -15.32 -8.15 13.19
N LYS A 206 -14.80 -8.44 11.99
CA LYS A 206 -14.08 -9.67 11.67
C LYS A 206 -12.62 -9.67 12.17
N TYR A 207 -11.97 -8.51 12.19
CA TYR A 207 -10.52 -8.39 12.37
C TYR A 207 -10.08 -7.45 13.50
N LYS A 208 -10.97 -7.02 14.40
CA LYS A 208 -10.63 -6.17 15.57
C LYS A 208 -9.48 -6.70 16.43
N GLU A 209 -9.25 -8.02 16.44
CA GLU A 209 -8.14 -8.67 17.14
C GLU A 209 -6.76 -8.46 16.48
N TRP A 210 -6.72 -7.77 15.34
CA TRP A 210 -5.50 -7.34 14.64
C TRP A 210 -5.25 -5.84 14.81
N ILE A 211 -6.17 -5.12 15.45
CA ILE A 211 -6.01 -3.70 15.77
C ILE A 211 -5.12 -3.59 17.01
N PRO A 212 -4.08 -2.74 16.99
CA PRO A 212 -3.21 -2.52 18.14
C PRO A 212 -4.01 -2.13 19.39
N ASP A 213 -3.59 -2.63 20.56
CA ASP A 213 -4.27 -2.34 21.82
C ASP A 213 -4.38 -0.84 22.12
N TYR A 214 -3.38 -0.05 21.70
CA TYR A 214 -3.35 1.39 21.92
C TYR A 214 -4.35 2.17 21.03
N GLU A 215 -4.85 1.59 19.94
CA GLU A 215 -5.89 2.20 19.08
C GLU A 215 -7.29 1.64 19.35
N ARG A 216 -7.38 0.48 20.01
CA ARG A 216 -8.64 -0.28 20.13
C ARG A 216 -9.78 0.55 20.72
N GLU A 217 -9.55 1.30 21.79
CA GLU A 217 -10.59 2.14 22.40
C GLU A 217 -11.10 3.22 21.45
N SER A 218 -10.21 3.84 20.67
CA SER A 218 -10.57 4.86 19.69
C SER A 218 -11.40 4.26 18.55
N ILE A 219 -10.98 3.10 18.04
CA ILE A 219 -11.68 2.41 16.96
C ILE A 219 -13.02 1.85 17.44
N ASP A 220 -13.10 1.30 18.64
CA ASP A 220 -14.37 0.80 19.20
C ASP A 220 -15.41 1.94 19.27
N LYS A 221 -14.99 3.15 19.67
CA LYS A 221 -15.86 4.35 19.67
C LYS A 221 -16.30 4.77 18.27
N LEU A 222 -15.48 4.56 17.24
CA LEU A 222 -15.83 4.88 15.85
C LEU A 222 -17.00 4.00 15.35
N PHE A 223 -17.02 2.73 15.76
CA PHE A 223 -18.00 1.74 15.30
C PHE A 223 -19.17 1.47 16.27
N THR A 224 -19.13 2.05 17.47
CA THR A 224 -20.27 2.10 18.41
C THR A 224 -21.24 3.21 18.00
#